data_AF-A0A2P0QME0-F1
#
_entry.id   AF-A0A2P0QME0-F1
#
_cell.length_a   1.000
_cell.length_b   1.000
_cell.length_c   1.000
_cell.angle_alpha   90.00
_cell.angle_beta   90.00
_cell.angle_gamma   90.00
#
_symmetry.space_group_name_H-M   'P 1'
#
loop_
_entity.id
_entity.type
_entity.pdbx_description
1 polymer ?
#
loop_
_entity_poly.entity_id
_entity_poly.type
_entity_poly.pdbx_seq_one_letter_code
_entity_poly.pdbx_strand_id
1 'polypeptide(L)'
;NGFKAKNKFGREQVMHLTHTQFHSYGGDTWGNFESKAKVIMDYVNAHKNITVDTGNVTLDETTTMTADGPFEHHLTELNHLKWANIDVEVETGSGVVPYIYSPNISVCAIQWAIGLEIALMAKDPMRCFITTDHPNAGPFTRYPRVIKWLMSVKAREAQINAFKHKDKVLSQTSIGSQDHEISLYELAQMTRAGPAKSLGLTSICGGL
;
A
#
# COMPACT_ATOMS: atom_id res chain seq x y z
N ASN A 1 -18.94 -17.18 15.87
CA ASN A 1 -18.10 -18.26 15.29
C ASN A 1 -17.79 -17.92 13.85
N GLY A 2 -16.58 -17.41 13.56
CA GLY A 2 -16.17 -16.98 12.21
C GLY A 2 -15.55 -18.10 11.37
N PHE A 3 -15.27 -17.80 10.10
CA PHE A 3 -14.57 -18.71 9.18
C PHE A 3 -13.13 -18.95 9.63
N LYS A 4 -12.70 -20.22 9.64
CA LYS A 4 -11.31 -20.62 9.91
C LYS A 4 -10.64 -21.08 8.62
N ALA A 5 -9.35 -20.78 8.47
CA ALA A 5 -8.59 -21.25 7.34
C ALA A 5 -8.51 -22.78 7.35
N LYS A 6 -8.77 -23.41 6.19
CA LYS A 6 -8.64 -24.85 5.99
C LYS A 6 -7.46 -25.10 5.05
N ASN A 7 -6.29 -25.38 5.62
CA ASN A 7 -5.06 -25.65 4.86
C ASN A 7 -4.13 -26.60 5.62
N LYS A 8 -3.09 -27.11 4.93
CA LYS A 8 -2.09 -28.03 5.48
C LYS A 8 -0.78 -27.35 5.89
N PHE A 9 -0.67 -26.03 5.70
CA PHE A 9 0.57 -25.26 5.84
C PHE A 9 0.53 -24.23 6.99
N GLY A 10 -0.46 -24.33 7.88
CA GLY A 10 -0.52 -23.55 9.12
C GLY A 10 -0.87 -22.07 8.94
N ARG A 11 -1.44 -21.65 7.80
CA ARG A 11 -1.97 -20.29 7.66
C ARG A 11 -3.23 -20.14 8.50
N GLU A 12 -3.28 -19.11 9.32
CA GLU A 12 -4.43 -18.82 10.20
C GLU A 12 -5.43 -17.86 9.55
N GLN A 13 -4.94 -17.03 8.62
CA GLN A 13 -5.72 -15.99 7.94
C GLN A 13 -6.55 -16.56 6.79
N VAL A 14 -7.81 -16.12 6.68
CA VAL A 14 -8.74 -16.52 5.60
C VAL A 14 -8.81 -15.49 4.48
N MET A 15 -8.28 -14.29 4.70
CA MET A 15 -8.34 -13.18 3.75
C MET A 15 -7.00 -12.46 3.66
N HIS A 16 -6.69 -11.98 2.47
CA HIS A 16 -5.59 -11.08 2.20
C HIS A 16 -6.12 -9.89 1.40
N LEU A 17 -5.84 -8.66 1.85
CA LEU A 17 -6.17 -7.45 1.09
C LEU A 17 -4.88 -6.91 0.47
N THR A 18 -4.82 -6.98 -0.86
CA THR A 18 -3.70 -6.42 -1.61
C THR A 18 -3.79 -4.91 -1.69
N HIS A 19 -2.64 -4.25 -1.82
CA HIS A 19 -2.46 -2.83 -2.10
C HIS A 19 -3.43 -1.92 -1.34
N THR A 20 -3.49 -2.15 -0.02
CA THR A 20 -4.52 -1.63 0.90
C THR A 20 -4.55 -0.10 0.96
N GLN A 21 -3.44 0.55 0.61
CA GLN A 21 -3.34 2.00 0.49
C GLN A 21 -4.42 2.57 -0.44
N PHE A 22 -4.74 1.93 -1.58
CA PHE A 22 -5.80 2.39 -2.50
C PHE A 22 -7.22 2.21 -1.96
N HIS A 23 -7.39 1.49 -0.86
CA HIS A 23 -8.67 1.23 -0.20
C HIS A 23 -8.80 1.93 1.16
N SER A 24 -7.87 2.84 1.47
CA SER A 24 -7.78 3.53 2.76
C SER A 24 -8.05 5.02 2.64
N TYR A 25 -8.94 5.41 1.72
CA TYR A 25 -9.28 6.80 1.39
C TYR A 25 -10.55 7.27 2.10
N GLY A 26 -10.51 8.50 2.62
CA GLY A 26 -11.67 9.23 3.11
C GLY A 26 -11.94 10.51 2.31
N GLY A 27 -12.90 11.29 2.79
CA GLY A 27 -13.45 12.43 2.05
C GLY A 27 -14.50 11.98 1.03
N ASP A 28 -15.16 12.94 0.40
CA ASP A 28 -16.16 12.75 -0.66
C ASP A 28 -15.76 13.43 -1.97
N THR A 29 -14.67 14.20 -1.97
CA THR A 29 -14.10 14.89 -3.13
C THR A 29 -12.57 14.93 -3.04
N TRP A 30 -11.89 15.28 -4.13
CA TRP A 30 -10.44 15.55 -4.11
C TRP A 30 -10.06 16.76 -3.24
N GLY A 31 -11.02 17.63 -2.94
CA GLY A 31 -10.83 18.79 -2.06
C GLY A 31 -10.56 18.39 -0.61
N ASN A 32 -11.35 17.46 -0.09
CA ASN A 32 -11.30 16.96 1.30
C ASN A 32 -10.75 15.52 1.41
N PHE A 33 -9.98 15.07 0.42
CA PHE A 33 -9.30 13.78 0.44
C PHE A 33 -8.40 13.63 1.67
N GLU A 34 -8.59 12.55 2.42
CA GLU A 34 -7.92 12.29 3.70
C GLU A 34 -7.55 10.82 3.88
N SER A 35 -6.63 10.55 4.81
CA SER A 35 -6.28 9.18 5.22
C SER A 35 -7.36 8.56 6.10
N LYS A 36 -7.74 7.32 5.78
CA LYS A 36 -8.45 6.40 6.69
C LYS A 36 -7.59 5.19 7.06
N ALA A 37 -6.27 5.27 6.90
CA ALA A 37 -5.33 4.19 7.27
C ALA A 37 -5.54 3.73 8.72
N LYS A 38 -5.76 4.66 9.65
CA LYS A 38 -6.04 4.33 11.06
C LYS A 38 -7.29 3.47 11.23
N VAL A 39 -8.39 3.80 10.54
CA VAL A 39 -9.65 3.03 10.62
C VAL A 39 -9.43 1.60 10.12
N ILE A 40 -8.76 1.47 8.97
CA ILE A 40 -8.42 0.17 8.38
C ILE A 40 -7.49 -0.62 9.30
N MET A 41 -6.44 -0.01 9.82
CA MET A 41 -5.47 -0.69 10.68
C MET A 41 -6.02 -1.02 12.06
N ASP A 42 -6.91 -0.22 12.64
CA ASP A 42 -7.62 -0.58 13.87
C ASP A 42 -8.44 -1.87 13.65
N TYR A 43 -9.10 -2.00 12.50
CA TYR A 43 -9.81 -3.22 12.13
C TYR A 43 -8.87 -4.41 11.91
N VAL A 44 -7.81 -4.27 11.08
CA VAL A 44 -6.84 -5.35 10.81
C VAL A 44 -6.12 -5.81 12.07
N ASN A 45 -5.80 -4.87 12.97
CA ASN A 45 -5.15 -5.18 14.25
C ASN A 45 -6.08 -5.96 15.20
N ALA A 46 -7.37 -5.66 15.20
CA ALA A 46 -8.36 -6.39 16.00
C ALA A 46 -8.71 -7.78 15.44
N HIS A 47 -8.47 -8.02 14.15
CA HIS A 47 -8.90 -9.23 13.43
C HIS A 47 -7.71 -10.05 12.91
N LYS A 48 -7.30 -11.06 13.68
CA LYS A 48 -6.14 -11.93 13.35
C LYS A 48 -6.31 -12.76 12.08
N ASN A 49 -7.52 -12.87 11.53
CA ASN A 49 -7.85 -13.67 10.35
C ASN A 49 -7.57 -12.95 9.02
N ILE A 50 -6.98 -11.75 9.05
CA ILE A 50 -6.69 -10.90 7.90
C ILE A 50 -5.19 -10.60 7.83
N THR A 51 -4.64 -10.64 6.62
CA THR A 51 -3.36 -10.03 6.26
C THR A 51 -3.58 -8.92 5.24
N VAL A 52 -2.65 -7.98 5.15
CA VAL A 52 -2.67 -6.88 4.18
C VAL A 52 -1.30 -6.74 3.53
N ASP A 53 -1.24 -6.19 2.32
CA ASP A 53 -0.05 -5.54 1.81
C ASP A 53 -0.30 -4.07 1.48
N THR A 54 0.77 -3.28 1.49
CA THR A 54 0.69 -1.82 1.58
C THR A 54 0.34 -1.15 0.26
N GLY A 55 0.97 -1.50 -0.86
CA GLY A 55 0.85 -0.74 -2.11
C GLY A 55 1.45 0.66 -2.00
N ASN A 56 2.70 0.79 -1.53
CA ASN A 56 3.35 2.06 -1.29
C ASN A 56 3.59 2.86 -2.59
N VAL A 57 3.03 4.08 -2.66
CA VAL A 57 3.35 5.05 -3.70
C VAL A 57 4.81 5.50 -3.59
N THR A 58 5.55 5.43 -4.70
CA THR A 58 7.01 5.69 -4.71
C THR A 58 7.42 7.09 -5.17
N LEU A 59 6.43 7.90 -5.58
CA LEU A 59 6.60 9.26 -6.13
C LEU A 59 7.44 9.29 -7.41
N ASP A 60 7.11 8.41 -8.36
CA ASP A 60 7.73 8.32 -9.68
C ASP A 60 6.65 8.48 -10.78
N GLU A 61 7.09 8.75 -12.01
CA GLU A 61 6.31 8.42 -13.20
C GLU A 61 6.32 6.89 -13.37
N THR A 62 5.15 6.31 -13.56
CA THR A 62 4.97 4.87 -13.63
C THR A 62 3.79 4.49 -14.52
N THR A 63 3.43 3.21 -14.53
CA THR A 63 2.31 2.67 -15.31
C THR A 63 1.40 1.92 -14.38
N THR A 64 0.11 2.24 -14.41
CA THR A 64 -0.94 1.40 -13.83
C THR A 64 -1.34 0.32 -14.82
N MET A 65 -1.52 -0.90 -14.31
CA MET A 65 -1.98 -2.08 -15.03
C MET A 65 -2.73 -2.98 -14.05
N THR A 66 -4.02 -3.19 -14.30
CA THR A 66 -4.91 -3.95 -13.42
C THR A 66 -5.98 -4.69 -14.22
N ALA A 67 -6.59 -5.70 -13.59
CA ALA A 67 -7.79 -6.35 -14.11
C ALA A 67 -9.05 -5.47 -13.96
N ASP A 68 -8.97 -4.37 -13.23
CA ASP A 68 -10.04 -3.37 -13.09
C ASP A 68 -10.04 -2.38 -14.27
N GLY A 69 -10.52 -2.85 -15.42
CA GLY A 69 -10.67 -2.03 -16.63
C GLY A 69 -11.49 -0.74 -16.42
N PRO A 70 -12.64 -0.78 -15.72
CA PRO A 70 -13.42 0.43 -15.41
C PRO A 70 -12.65 1.49 -14.61
N PHE A 71 -11.86 1.08 -13.61
CA PHE A 71 -11.00 2.01 -12.87
C PHE A 71 -9.97 2.69 -13.77
N GLU A 72 -9.31 1.92 -14.65
CA GLU A 72 -8.31 2.46 -15.59
C GLU A 72 -8.95 3.42 -16.61
N HIS A 73 -10.16 3.13 -17.08
CA HIS A 73 -10.93 4.06 -17.90
C HIS A 73 -11.18 5.39 -17.17
N HIS A 74 -11.60 5.35 -15.91
CA HIS A 74 -11.76 6.55 -15.11
C HIS A 74 -10.44 7.31 -14.92
N LEU A 75 -9.33 6.59 -14.76
CA LEU A 75 -8.01 7.19 -14.56
C LEU A 75 -7.52 7.97 -15.80
N THR A 76 -7.76 7.45 -17.01
CA THR A 76 -7.43 8.20 -18.24
C THR A 76 -8.31 9.43 -18.42
N GLU A 77 -9.58 9.40 -17.99
CA GLU A 77 -10.43 10.60 -17.98
C GLU A 77 -9.92 11.69 -17.02
N LEU A 78 -9.20 11.31 -15.95
CA LEU A 78 -8.62 12.26 -15.00
C LEU A 78 -7.28 12.85 -15.45
N ASN A 79 -6.40 12.04 -16.07
CA ASN A 79 -5.03 12.47 -16.40
C ASN A 79 -4.79 12.71 -17.91
N HIS A 80 -5.72 12.29 -18.76
CA HIS A 80 -5.69 12.41 -20.22
C HIS A 80 -4.46 11.79 -20.90
N LEU A 81 -3.83 10.80 -20.26
CA LEU A 81 -2.74 10.01 -20.84
C LEU A 81 -3.30 8.81 -21.61
N LYS A 82 -2.46 8.25 -22.50
CA LYS A 82 -2.82 7.10 -23.34
C LYS A 82 -3.35 5.92 -22.50
N TRP A 83 -4.36 5.23 -23.00
CA TRP A 83 -5.01 4.09 -22.34
C TRP A 83 -5.07 2.89 -23.28
N ALA A 84 -4.87 1.70 -22.72
CA ALA A 84 -5.13 0.42 -23.39
C ALA A 84 -6.09 -0.42 -22.53
N ASN A 85 -6.99 -1.17 -23.17
CA ASN A 85 -7.96 -2.04 -22.51
C ASN A 85 -8.14 -3.33 -23.29
N ILE A 86 -8.31 -4.45 -22.57
CA ILE A 86 -8.68 -5.74 -23.15
C ILE A 86 -9.71 -6.40 -22.23
N ASP A 87 -10.87 -6.73 -22.80
CA ASP A 87 -11.85 -7.61 -22.20
C ASP A 87 -11.62 -9.05 -22.69
N VAL A 88 -11.48 -9.98 -21.75
CA VAL A 88 -11.26 -11.41 -22.02
C VAL A 88 -12.56 -12.15 -21.76
N GLU A 89 -13.10 -12.76 -22.81
CA GLU A 89 -14.42 -13.40 -22.81
C GLU A 89 -14.57 -14.41 -21.65
N VAL A 90 -15.64 -14.26 -20.86
CA VAL A 90 -16.01 -15.14 -19.73
C VAL A 90 -15.00 -15.18 -18.57
N GLU A 91 -13.90 -14.41 -18.62
CA GLU A 91 -12.83 -14.49 -17.62
C GLU A 91 -12.62 -13.18 -16.84
N THR A 92 -12.16 -12.11 -17.50
CA THR A 92 -11.71 -10.88 -16.83
C THR A 92 -11.68 -9.68 -17.78
N GLY A 93 -11.54 -8.47 -17.24
CA GLY A 93 -11.09 -7.29 -17.97
C GLY A 93 -9.62 -6.96 -17.66
N SER A 94 -9.09 -5.94 -18.32
CA SER A 94 -7.81 -5.32 -17.98
C SER A 94 -7.69 -3.92 -18.57
N GLY A 95 -6.99 -3.04 -17.86
CA GLY A 95 -6.62 -1.71 -18.35
C GLY A 95 -5.17 -1.38 -18.04
N VAL A 96 -4.58 -0.47 -18.83
CA VAL A 96 -3.22 0.05 -18.65
C VAL A 96 -3.19 1.54 -18.94
N VAL A 97 -2.73 2.36 -17.98
CA VAL A 97 -2.62 3.81 -18.12
C VAL A 97 -1.30 4.30 -17.50
N PRO A 98 -0.51 5.18 -18.15
CA PRO A 98 0.60 5.85 -17.48
C PRO A 98 0.09 6.77 -16.36
N TYR A 99 0.81 6.85 -15.24
CA TYR A 99 0.45 7.73 -14.13
C TYR A 99 1.68 8.39 -13.51
N ILE A 100 1.53 9.66 -13.11
CA ILE A 100 2.61 10.45 -12.52
C ILE A 100 2.26 10.78 -11.07
N TYR A 101 2.90 10.10 -10.11
CA TYR A 101 2.78 10.42 -8.69
C TYR A 101 3.65 11.62 -8.34
N SER A 102 3.18 12.83 -8.66
CA SER A 102 3.94 14.05 -8.45
C SER A 102 3.93 14.50 -6.99
N PRO A 103 5.09 14.78 -6.35
CA PRO A 103 5.15 15.35 -5.00
C PRO A 103 4.56 16.78 -4.92
N ASN A 104 4.27 17.38 -6.08
CA ASN A 104 3.60 18.68 -6.17
C ASN A 104 2.08 18.58 -6.15
N ILE A 105 1.51 17.37 -6.19
CA ILE A 105 0.07 17.12 -6.13
C ILE A 105 -0.28 16.59 -4.75
N SER A 106 -1.19 17.27 -4.04
CA SER A 106 -1.55 16.91 -2.67
C SER A 106 -2.11 15.48 -2.54
N VAL A 107 -2.91 15.02 -3.52
CA VAL A 107 -3.44 13.65 -3.56
C VAL A 107 -2.31 12.63 -3.56
N CYS A 108 -1.32 12.76 -4.45
CA CYS A 108 -0.18 11.86 -4.52
C CYS A 108 0.65 11.84 -3.23
N ALA A 109 0.83 13.00 -2.59
CA ALA A 109 1.54 13.11 -1.32
C ALA A 109 0.76 12.46 -0.15
N ILE A 110 -0.56 12.58 -0.14
CA ILE A 110 -1.44 11.89 0.84
C ILE A 110 -1.41 10.37 0.59
N GLN A 111 -1.45 9.93 -0.66
CA GLN A 111 -1.33 8.50 -1.01
C GLN A 111 -0.01 7.89 -0.54
N TRP A 112 1.10 8.62 -0.72
CA TRP A 112 2.41 8.25 -0.14
C TRP A 112 2.35 8.07 1.38
N ALA A 113 1.72 9.02 2.09
CA ALA A 113 1.58 8.97 3.53
C ALA A 113 0.76 7.76 4.00
N ILE A 114 -0.40 7.51 3.37
CA ILE A 114 -1.30 6.39 3.70
C ILE A 114 -0.56 5.04 3.63
N GLY A 115 0.22 4.81 2.58
CA GLY A 115 0.97 3.57 2.44
C GLY A 115 1.97 3.33 3.57
N LEU A 116 2.59 4.40 4.09
CA LEU A 116 3.51 4.31 5.22
C LEU A 116 2.76 4.15 6.54
N GLU A 117 1.65 4.86 6.74
CA GLU A 117 0.81 4.75 7.93
C GLU A 117 0.31 3.32 8.16
N ILE A 118 -0.12 2.63 7.11
CA ILE A 118 -0.57 1.23 7.19
C ILE A 118 0.51 0.34 7.83
N ALA A 119 1.76 0.46 7.34
CA ALA A 119 2.88 -0.31 7.88
C ALA A 119 3.25 0.13 9.31
N LEU A 120 3.30 1.44 9.57
CA LEU A 120 3.70 1.99 10.88
C LEU A 120 2.68 1.69 11.99
N MET A 121 1.40 1.56 11.63
CA MET A 121 0.31 1.22 12.56
C MET A 121 0.07 -0.29 12.72
N ALA A 122 0.83 -1.15 12.02
CA ALA A 122 0.70 -2.59 12.15
C ALA A 122 1.20 -3.07 13.51
N LYS A 123 0.33 -3.71 14.30
CA LYS A 123 0.72 -4.32 15.60
C LYS A 123 1.32 -5.71 15.45
N ASP A 124 1.13 -6.33 14.29
CA ASP A 124 1.67 -7.64 13.94
C ASP A 124 2.36 -7.56 12.58
N PRO A 125 3.69 -7.37 12.56
CA PRO A 125 4.48 -7.27 11.32
C PRO A 125 4.37 -8.50 10.42
N MET A 126 4.02 -9.67 10.96
CA MET A 126 3.82 -10.89 10.16
C MET A 126 2.54 -10.87 9.32
N ARG A 127 1.71 -9.82 9.44
CA ARG A 127 0.42 -9.67 8.73
C ARG A 127 0.31 -8.42 7.87
N CYS A 128 1.36 -7.61 7.77
CA CYS A 128 1.41 -6.42 6.93
C CYS A 128 2.64 -6.48 6.02
N PHE A 129 2.46 -6.59 4.71
CA PHE A 129 3.56 -6.80 3.77
C PHE A 129 3.92 -5.54 3.00
N ILE A 130 5.22 -5.28 2.82
CA ILE A 130 5.68 -4.09 2.11
C ILE A 130 5.71 -4.37 0.60
N THR A 131 4.84 -3.70 -0.14
CA THR A 131 4.68 -3.83 -1.60
C THR A 131 4.58 -2.44 -2.23
N THR A 132 4.72 -2.36 -3.56
CA THR A 132 4.40 -1.16 -4.36
C THR A 132 3.36 -1.47 -5.42
N ASP A 133 2.67 -2.60 -5.28
CA ASP A 133 1.74 -3.13 -6.28
C ASP A 133 2.32 -3.04 -7.69
N HIS A 134 3.54 -3.52 -7.87
CA HIS A 134 4.35 -3.16 -9.02
C HIS A 134 3.64 -3.43 -10.36
N PRO A 135 3.60 -2.46 -11.29
CA PRO A 135 4.10 -1.07 -11.21
C PRO A 135 3.10 0.01 -10.73
N ASN A 136 1.87 -0.33 -10.35
CA ASN A 136 0.76 0.61 -10.07
C ASN A 136 1.09 1.75 -9.10
N ALA A 137 1.70 1.46 -7.94
CA ALA A 137 2.12 2.50 -6.99
C ALA A 137 3.60 2.92 -7.22
N GLY A 138 4.33 2.12 -7.99
CA GLY A 138 5.70 2.38 -8.42
C GLY A 138 6.52 1.12 -8.69
N PRO A 139 7.73 1.27 -9.25
CA PRO A 139 8.58 0.14 -9.57
C PRO A 139 9.12 -0.57 -8.32
N PHE A 140 9.15 -1.91 -8.30
CA PHE A 140 9.66 -2.69 -7.16
C PHE A 140 11.12 -2.38 -6.81
N THR A 141 11.89 -1.82 -7.75
CA THR A 141 13.25 -1.33 -7.52
C THR A 141 13.32 -0.18 -6.49
N ARG A 142 12.17 0.39 -6.11
CA ARG A 142 12.03 1.42 -5.06
C ARG A 142 11.80 0.86 -3.67
N TYR A 143 11.72 -0.46 -3.47
CA TYR A 143 11.62 -1.04 -2.13
C TYR A 143 12.67 -0.49 -1.14
N PRO A 144 13.97 -0.34 -1.49
CA PRO A 144 14.94 0.28 -0.58
C PRO A 144 14.59 1.71 -0.14
N ARG A 145 13.94 2.50 -1.02
CA ARG A 145 13.47 3.86 -0.71
C ARG A 145 12.29 3.82 0.27
N VAL A 146 11.32 2.93 0.02
CA VAL A 146 10.18 2.72 0.94
C VAL A 146 10.68 2.28 2.32
N ILE A 147 11.60 1.32 2.34
CA ILE A 147 12.26 0.83 3.56
C ILE A 147 12.94 1.98 4.31
N LYS A 148 13.69 2.85 3.61
CA LYS A 148 14.31 4.04 4.21
C LYS A 148 13.27 4.92 4.91
N TRP A 149 12.10 5.14 4.31
CA TRP A 149 11.03 5.92 4.94
C TRP A 149 10.41 5.22 6.15
N LEU A 150 10.22 3.90 6.10
CA LEU A 150 9.66 3.14 7.23
C LEU A 150 10.62 3.09 8.43
N MET A 151 11.92 3.03 8.17
CA MET A 151 12.96 2.88 9.19
C MET A 151 13.53 4.20 9.72
N SER A 152 13.15 5.35 9.17
CA SER A 152 13.73 6.63 9.57
C SER A 152 12.72 7.77 9.58
N VAL A 153 12.38 8.27 10.77
CA VAL A 153 11.56 9.49 10.97
C VAL A 153 12.19 10.66 10.22
N LYS A 154 13.50 10.86 10.35
CA LYS A 154 14.23 11.92 9.63
C LYS A 154 14.08 11.83 8.12
N ALA A 155 14.06 10.62 7.56
CA ALA A 155 13.83 10.44 6.13
C ALA A 155 12.39 10.78 5.71
N ARG A 156 11.39 10.47 6.57
CA ARG A 156 10.00 10.89 6.35
C ARG A 156 9.86 12.40 6.44
N GLU A 157 10.42 13.03 7.47
CA GLU A 157 10.42 14.48 7.64
C GLU A 157 11.05 15.20 6.44
N ALA A 158 12.19 14.72 5.94
CA ALA A 158 12.82 15.27 4.75
C ALA A 158 11.90 15.20 3.53
N GLN A 159 11.18 14.10 3.34
CA GLN A 159 10.22 13.94 2.24
C GLN A 159 8.97 14.83 2.44
N ILE A 160 8.44 14.91 3.66
CA ILE A 160 7.29 15.77 4.00
C ILE A 160 7.62 17.24 3.71
N ASN A 161 8.81 17.69 4.13
CA ASN A 161 9.28 19.05 3.90
C ASN A 161 9.51 19.38 2.42
N ALA A 162 9.71 18.35 1.57
CA ALA A 162 9.85 18.52 0.13
C ALA A 162 8.50 18.63 -0.60
N PHE A 163 7.36 18.30 0.03
CA PHE A 163 6.05 18.42 -0.61
C PHE A 163 5.61 19.87 -0.74
N LYS A 164 5.12 20.25 -1.93
CA LYS A 164 4.54 21.58 -2.19
C LYS A 164 3.38 21.92 -1.26
N HIS A 165 2.58 20.91 -0.90
CA HIS A 165 1.36 21.05 -0.09
C HIS A 165 1.51 20.42 1.30
N LYS A 166 2.69 20.53 1.93
CA LYS A 166 3.01 19.87 3.21
C LYS A 166 1.94 20.08 4.30
N ASP A 167 1.42 21.29 4.46
CA ASP A 167 0.46 21.60 5.53
C ASP A 167 -0.89 20.89 5.30
N LYS A 168 -1.26 20.68 4.03
CA LYS A 168 -2.42 19.86 3.68
C LYS A 168 -2.15 18.38 3.95
N VAL A 169 -0.98 17.86 3.58
CA VAL A 169 -0.60 16.47 3.88
C VAL A 169 -0.65 16.21 5.38
N LEU A 170 -0.07 17.09 6.20
CA LEU A 170 -0.05 16.97 7.65
C LEU A 170 -1.43 17.11 8.31
N SER A 171 -2.34 17.91 7.74
CA SER A 171 -3.70 18.05 8.28
C SER A 171 -4.65 16.92 7.86
N GLN A 172 -4.34 16.20 6.78
CA GLN A 172 -5.19 15.13 6.22
C GLN A 172 -4.66 13.71 6.51
N THR A 173 -3.54 13.60 7.22
CA THR A 173 -2.88 12.33 7.52
C THR A 173 -2.30 12.38 8.93
N SER A 174 -1.98 11.21 9.49
CA SER A 174 -1.26 11.05 10.75
C SER A 174 0.26 10.93 10.57
N ILE A 175 0.79 10.94 9.34
CA ILE A 175 2.21 10.66 9.07
C ILE A 175 3.18 11.55 9.84
N GLY A 176 2.79 12.80 10.11
CA GLY A 176 3.61 13.76 10.86
C GLY A 176 3.69 13.51 12.37
N SER A 177 2.84 12.65 12.92
CA SER A 177 2.85 12.24 14.34
C SER A 177 3.26 10.78 14.53
N GLN A 178 3.67 10.09 13.46
CA GLN A 178 4.18 8.72 13.53
C GLN A 178 5.69 8.73 13.84
N ASP A 179 6.03 8.52 15.12
CA ASP A 179 7.42 8.47 15.60
C ASP A 179 8.04 7.07 15.53
N HIS A 180 7.24 6.06 15.19
CA HIS A 180 7.70 4.67 15.10
C HIS A 180 8.73 4.51 13.95
N GLU A 181 9.87 3.88 14.22
CA GLU A 181 10.83 3.44 13.22
C GLU A 181 10.84 1.90 13.19
N ILE A 182 10.46 1.33 12.04
CA ILE A 182 10.42 -0.12 11.87
C ILE A 182 11.83 -0.68 12.01
N SER A 183 12.01 -1.64 12.92
CA SER A 183 13.30 -2.32 13.11
C SER A 183 13.62 -3.26 11.94
N LEU A 184 14.89 -3.64 11.80
CA LEU A 184 15.28 -4.67 10.83
C LEU A 184 14.56 -6.00 11.05
N TYR A 185 14.24 -6.33 12.30
CA TYR A 185 13.53 -7.56 12.65
C TYR A 185 12.08 -7.52 12.16
N GLU A 186 11.34 -6.45 12.49
CA GLU A 186 9.99 -6.24 11.97
C GLU A 186 9.98 -6.16 10.45
N LEU A 187 10.95 -5.48 9.85
CA LEU A 187 11.08 -5.43 8.41
C LEU A 187 11.24 -6.83 7.81
N ALA A 188 12.11 -7.69 8.37
CA ALA A 188 12.29 -9.06 7.92
C ALA A 188 10.98 -9.87 8.01
N GLN A 189 10.17 -9.62 9.04
CA GLN A 189 8.81 -10.20 9.14
C GLN A 189 7.91 -9.72 8.00
N MET A 190 7.84 -8.41 7.75
CA MET A 190 6.95 -7.82 6.73
C MET A 190 7.33 -8.15 5.29
N THR A 191 8.58 -8.53 5.02
CA THR A 191 9.09 -8.67 3.64
C THR A 191 9.60 -10.08 3.31
N ARG A 192 9.68 -10.98 4.31
CA ARG A 192 10.15 -12.37 4.12
C ARG A 192 9.27 -13.36 4.86
N ALA A 193 9.31 -13.36 6.19
CA ALA A 193 8.66 -14.41 6.98
C ALA A 193 7.13 -14.38 6.90
N GLY A 194 6.53 -13.19 6.99
CA GLY A 194 5.09 -12.95 6.86
C GLY A 194 4.54 -13.38 5.50
N PRO A 195 5.08 -12.84 4.38
CA PRO A 195 4.70 -13.25 3.04
C PRO A 195 4.83 -14.77 2.82
N ALA A 196 5.95 -15.37 3.22
CA ALA A 196 6.15 -16.82 3.10
C ALA A 196 5.11 -17.62 3.91
N LYS A 197 4.79 -17.22 5.15
CA LYS A 197 3.74 -17.85 5.97
C LYS A 197 2.36 -17.73 5.30
N SER A 198 2.02 -16.56 4.77
CA SER A 198 0.73 -16.34 4.11
C SER A 198 0.58 -17.14 2.82
N LEU A 199 1.67 -17.34 2.09
CA LEU A 199 1.71 -18.17 0.87
C LEU A 199 1.87 -19.67 1.14
N GLY A 200 2.10 -20.08 2.39
CA GLY A 200 2.32 -21.49 2.74
C GLY A 200 3.70 -22.04 2.33
N LEU A 201 4.71 -21.16 2.24
CA LEU A 201 6.04 -21.44 1.71
C LEU A 201 7.15 -21.49 2.78
N THR A 202 6.80 -21.49 4.06
CA THR A 202 7.78 -21.42 5.17
C THR A 202 8.77 -22.58 5.22
N SER A 203 8.45 -23.73 4.62
CA SER A 203 9.38 -24.85 4.49
C SER A 203 10.44 -24.66 3.41
N ILE A 204 10.29 -23.64 2.55
CA ILE A 204 11.15 -23.38 1.38
C ILE A 204 11.84 -22.02 1.52
N CYS A 205 11.14 -21.00 2.02
CA CYS A 205 11.67 -19.65 2.13
C CYS A 205 11.08 -18.88 3.32
N GLY A 206 11.59 -17.66 3.57
CA GLY A 206 11.08 -16.74 4.60
C GLY A 206 11.78 -16.83 5.95
N GLY A 207 12.70 -17.77 6.14
CA GLY A 207 13.61 -17.88 7.29
C GLY A 207 15.02 -18.27 6.83
N LEU A 208 15.99 -18.20 7.75
CA LEU A 208 17.36 -18.69 7.57
C LEU A 208 17.55 -19.99 8.35
#